data_AF-A0A973DPK1-F1
#
_entry.id   AF-A0A973DPK1-F1
#
_cell.length_a   1.000
_cell.length_b   1.000
_cell.length_c   1.000
_cell.angle_alpha   90.00
_cell.angle_beta   90.00
_cell.angle_gamma   90.00
#
_symmetry.space_group_name_H-M   'P 1'
#
loop_
_entity.id
_entity.type
_entity.pdbx_description
1 polymer ?
#
loop_
_entity_poly.entity_id
_entity_poly.type
_entity_poly.pdbx_seq_one_letter_code
_entity_poly.pdbx_strand_id
1 'polypeptide(L)'
;EIIKYIPQHVNGNAPPLGSRILAVTIAFDNLIIGRKTENPQSVAQARQLIEQQSAISFDPAVIDSFFTMLNLLPNSSDQQLEFALDVSDIEAGLELSKDLKNEQGGVLLTQGTIVNQSHIELLTKLAKEQQRAPVLFVRRSVEIFVAVD
;
A
#
# COMPACT_ATOMS: atom_id res chain seq x y z
N GLU A 1 8.36 -18.44 8.14
CA GLU A 1 6.98 -18.94 8.27
C GLU A 1 5.94 -17.87 7.91
N ILE A 2 5.12 -18.12 6.88
CA ILE A 2 4.01 -17.25 6.44
C ILE A 2 2.67 -17.65 7.13
N ILE A 3 2.66 -18.81 7.79
CA ILE A 3 1.48 -19.53 8.28
C ILE A 3 0.71 -18.80 9.41
N LYS A 4 1.31 -17.82 10.11
CA LYS A 4 0.70 -17.21 11.31
C LYS A 4 -0.48 -16.25 11.03
N TYR A 5 -0.65 -15.76 9.81
CA TYR A 5 -1.66 -14.73 9.50
C TYR A 5 -2.93 -15.25 8.83
N ILE A 6 -3.02 -16.55 8.54
CA ILE A 6 -4.26 -17.14 8.08
C ILE A 6 -5.11 -17.42 9.32
N PRO A 7 -6.29 -16.78 9.50
CA PRO A 7 -7.20 -17.17 10.56
C PRO A 7 -7.56 -18.64 10.33
N GLN A 8 -7.05 -19.51 11.20
CA GLN A 8 -7.34 -20.93 11.06
C GLN A 8 -8.81 -21.19 11.40
N HIS A 9 -9.38 -22.07 10.58
CA HIS A 9 -10.74 -22.54 10.55
C HIS A 9 -11.39 -22.63 11.93
N VAL A 10 -12.49 -21.91 12.11
CA VAL A 10 -13.50 -22.25 13.11
C VAL A 10 -14.62 -22.94 12.32
N ASN A 11 -14.71 -24.28 12.42
CA ASN A 11 -15.84 -25.12 11.94
C ASN A 11 -15.82 -25.69 10.50
N GLY A 12 -14.66 -25.98 9.90
CA GLY A 12 -14.59 -26.84 8.70
C GLY A 12 -15.10 -26.25 7.38
N ASN A 13 -15.56 -25.00 7.38
CA ASN A 13 -15.85 -24.23 6.17
C ASN A 13 -14.58 -23.57 5.63
N ALA A 14 -14.48 -23.39 4.32
CA ALA A 14 -13.41 -22.59 3.72
C ALA A 14 -13.35 -21.18 4.38
N PRO A 15 -12.16 -20.60 4.62
CA PRO A 15 -12.04 -19.25 5.18
C PRO A 15 -12.84 -18.24 4.33
N PRO A 16 -13.42 -17.18 4.91
CA PRO A 16 -14.12 -16.16 4.14
C PRO A 16 -13.25 -15.58 3.02
N LEU A 17 -13.86 -15.20 1.89
CA LEU A 17 -13.14 -14.69 0.72
C LEU A 17 -12.14 -13.57 1.09
N GLY A 18 -12.54 -12.62 1.93
CA GLY A 18 -11.67 -11.54 2.39
C GLY A 18 -10.39 -12.02 3.09
N SER A 19 -10.48 -13.09 3.90
CA SER A 19 -9.30 -13.69 4.55
C SER A 19 -8.35 -14.33 3.55
N ARG A 20 -8.88 -14.93 2.49
CA ARG A 20 -8.08 -15.56 1.43
C ARG A 20 -7.37 -14.50 0.57
N ILE A 21 -8.06 -13.39 0.28
CA ILE A 21 -7.47 -12.20 -0.37
C ILE A 21 -6.33 -11.65 0.49
N LEU A 22 -6.58 -11.37 1.77
CA LEU A 22 -5.55 -10.83 2.67
C LEU A 22 -4.33 -11.75 2.78
N ALA A 23 -4.52 -13.07 2.82
CA ALA A 23 -3.42 -14.02 2.88
C ALA A 23 -2.48 -13.88 1.67
N VAL A 24 -3.03 -13.79 0.46
CA VAL A 24 -2.25 -13.60 -0.78
C VAL A 24 -1.56 -12.23 -0.79
N THR A 25 -2.28 -11.15 -0.45
CA THR A 25 -1.71 -9.80 -0.43
C THR A 25 -0.57 -9.67 0.59
N ILE A 26 -0.72 -10.22 1.79
CA ILE A 26 0.31 -10.20 2.84
C ILE A 26 1.52 -11.04 2.43
N ALA A 27 1.31 -12.21 1.83
CA ALA A 27 2.42 -13.04 1.35
C ALA A 27 3.22 -12.32 0.25
N PHE A 28 2.51 -11.71 -0.70
CA PHE A 28 3.13 -10.91 -1.76
C PHE A 28 3.91 -9.72 -1.21
N ASP A 29 3.31 -8.89 -0.34
CA ASP A 29 3.95 -7.73 0.28
C ASP A 29 5.25 -8.11 1.01
N ASN A 30 5.24 -9.22 1.76
CA ASN A 30 6.42 -9.72 2.46
C ASN A 30 7.56 -10.13 1.51
N LEU A 31 7.24 -10.69 0.35
CA LEU A 31 8.21 -11.12 -0.67
C LEU A 31 8.75 -9.93 -1.44
N ILE A 32 7.90 -8.99 -1.83
CA ILE A 32 8.31 -7.77 -2.56
C ILE A 32 9.16 -6.86 -1.70
N ILE A 33 8.80 -6.63 -0.44
CA ILE A 33 9.57 -5.74 0.46
C ILE A 33 10.84 -6.44 1.00
N GLY A 34 10.89 -7.77 1.00
CA GLY A 34 12.01 -8.52 1.59
C GLY A 34 12.02 -8.49 3.13
N ARG A 35 10.86 -8.29 3.78
CA ARG A 35 10.78 -8.30 5.27
C ARG A 35 11.10 -9.67 5.87
N LYS A 36 11.08 -10.75 5.07
CA LYS A 36 11.24 -12.14 5.54
C LYS A 36 12.24 -12.96 4.75
N THR A 37 12.41 -12.68 3.46
CA THR A 37 13.51 -13.19 2.65
C THR A 37 14.54 -12.08 2.67
N GLU A 38 15.75 -12.32 3.14
CA GLU A 38 16.82 -11.31 3.32
C GLU A 38 17.09 -10.45 2.08
N ASN A 39 16.52 -10.81 0.91
CA ASN A 39 16.41 -10.00 -0.29
C ASN A 39 14.94 -9.86 -0.80
N PRO A 40 14.53 -8.65 -1.24
CA PRO A 40 13.34 -8.41 -2.05
C PRO A 40 13.24 -9.36 -3.26
N GLN A 41 12.03 -9.84 -3.56
CA GLN A 41 11.74 -10.69 -4.73
C GLN A 41 11.09 -9.86 -5.85
N SER A 42 11.33 -10.25 -7.10
CA SER A 42 10.57 -9.70 -8.23
C SER A 42 9.11 -10.17 -8.19
N VAL A 43 8.21 -9.47 -8.91
CA VAL A 43 6.80 -9.88 -9.03
C VAL A 43 6.66 -11.30 -9.60
N ALA A 44 7.48 -11.64 -10.60
CA ALA A 44 7.50 -12.97 -11.19
C ALA A 44 7.96 -14.04 -10.18
N GLN A 45 9.03 -13.77 -9.42
CA GLN A 45 9.52 -14.68 -8.37
C GLN A 45 8.50 -14.83 -7.24
N ALA A 46 7.86 -13.74 -6.81
CA ALA A 46 6.83 -13.76 -5.79
C ALA A 46 5.62 -14.60 -6.23
N ARG A 47 5.22 -14.51 -7.49
CA ARG A 47 4.17 -15.37 -8.08
C ARG A 47 4.53 -16.84 -7.96
N GLN A 48 5.71 -17.22 -8.44
CA GLN A 48 6.16 -18.62 -8.39
C GLN A 48 6.20 -19.16 -6.96
N LEU A 49 6.71 -18.38 -6.00
CA LEU A 49 6.80 -18.78 -4.59
C LEU A 49 5.43 -18.94 -3.93
N ILE A 50 4.46 -18.08 -4.27
CA ILE A 50 3.09 -18.15 -3.76
C ILE A 50 2.35 -19.34 -4.40
N GLU A 51 2.49 -19.55 -5.72
CA GLU A 51 1.90 -20.68 -6.44
C GLU A 51 2.42 -22.03 -5.93
N GLN A 52 3.71 -22.15 -5.63
CA GLN A 52 4.30 -23.33 -5.01
C GLN A 52 3.70 -23.67 -3.63
N GLN A 53 3.20 -22.66 -2.91
CA GLN A 53 2.54 -22.81 -1.61
C GLN A 53 1.01 -22.93 -1.71
N SER A 54 0.43 -22.79 -2.90
CA SER A 54 -1.02 -22.78 -3.13
C SER A 54 -1.69 -24.09 -2.72
N ALA A 55 -1.02 -25.23 -2.86
CA ALA A 55 -1.55 -26.53 -2.47
C ALA A 55 -1.81 -26.68 -0.96
N ILE A 56 -1.22 -25.80 -0.12
CA ILE A 56 -1.25 -25.93 1.34
C ILE A 56 -1.85 -24.69 2.02
N SER A 57 -1.79 -23.50 1.40
CA SER A 57 -2.03 -22.24 2.13
C SER A 57 -2.79 -21.14 1.40
N PHE A 58 -3.04 -21.24 0.08
CA PHE A 58 -3.67 -20.14 -0.67
C PHE A 58 -4.76 -20.63 -1.63
N ASP A 59 -5.79 -19.83 -1.84
CA ASP A 59 -6.86 -20.09 -2.81
C ASP A 59 -6.35 -19.78 -4.23
N PRO A 60 -6.27 -20.75 -5.15
CA PRO A 60 -5.76 -20.54 -6.51
C PRO A 60 -6.51 -19.46 -7.29
N ALA A 61 -7.83 -19.37 -7.10
CA ALA A 61 -8.64 -18.36 -7.80
C ALA A 61 -8.29 -16.94 -7.35
N VAL A 62 -7.89 -16.77 -6.09
CA VAL A 62 -7.43 -15.49 -5.55
C VAL A 62 -6.04 -15.15 -6.07
N ILE A 63 -5.13 -16.12 -6.16
CA ILE A 63 -3.80 -15.93 -6.76
C ILE A 63 -3.95 -15.44 -8.20
N ASP A 64 -4.73 -16.14 -9.01
CA ASP A 64 -4.94 -15.80 -10.42
C ASP A 64 -5.55 -14.41 -10.58
N SER A 65 -6.59 -14.10 -9.80
CA SER A 65 -7.24 -12.77 -9.84
C SER A 65 -6.28 -11.66 -9.43
N PHE A 66 -5.46 -11.89 -8.39
CA PHE A 66 -4.48 -10.93 -7.90
C PHE A 66 -3.41 -10.62 -8.94
N PHE A 67 -2.78 -11.65 -9.53
CA PHE A 67 -1.75 -11.43 -10.55
C PHE A 67 -2.31 -10.94 -11.88
N THR A 68 -3.55 -11.29 -12.23
CA THR A 68 -4.24 -10.69 -13.37
C THR A 68 -4.43 -9.19 -13.15
N MET A 69 -4.87 -8.78 -11.96
CA MET A 69 -4.98 -7.36 -11.61
C MET A 69 -3.63 -6.65 -11.69
N LEU A 70 -2.55 -7.24 -11.17
CA LEU A 70 -1.20 -6.67 -11.26
C LEU A 70 -0.74 -6.48 -12.71
N ASN A 71 -1.05 -7.41 -13.61
CA ASN A 71 -0.71 -7.28 -15.03
C ASN A 71 -1.55 -6.22 -15.77
N LEU A 72 -2.74 -5.91 -15.25
CA LEU A 72 -3.59 -4.84 -15.77
C LEU A 72 -3.20 -3.46 -15.21
N LEU A 73 -2.40 -3.41 -14.14
CA LEU A 73 -1.77 -2.16 -13.72
C LEU A 73 -0.77 -1.76 -14.82
N PRO A 74 -0.88 -0.55 -15.40
CA PRO A 74 0.01 -0.12 -16.46
C PRO A 74 1.47 -0.22 -15.99
N ASN A 75 2.34 -0.87 -16.78
CA ASN A 75 3.80 -0.84 -16.60
C ASN A 75 4.32 0.57 -16.86
N SER A 76 3.96 1.51 -15.99
CA SER A 76 4.50 2.84 -16.01
C SER A 76 5.39 2.96 -14.79
N SER A 77 6.69 3.11 -15.05
CA SER A 77 7.69 3.75 -14.19
C SER A 77 7.26 5.13 -13.66
N ASP A 78 6.05 5.58 -14.04
CA ASP A 78 5.41 6.82 -13.66
C ASP A 78 4.03 6.59 -13.01
N GLN A 79 3.85 5.46 -12.30
CA GLN A 79 2.70 5.29 -11.41
C GLN A 79 2.88 6.22 -10.21
N GLN A 80 2.30 7.42 -10.30
CA GLN A 80 2.06 8.27 -9.15
C GLN A 80 0.99 7.62 -8.26
N LEU A 81 1.44 6.83 -7.29
CA LEU A 81 0.56 6.25 -6.29
C LEU A 81 0.13 7.32 -5.29
N GLU A 82 -1.15 7.27 -4.92
CA GLU A 82 -1.72 8.11 -3.87
C GLU A 82 -1.50 7.46 -2.51
N PHE A 83 -0.88 8.18 -1.59
CA PHE A 83 -0.69 7.78 -0.20
C PHE A 83 -1.45 8.71 0.72
N ALA A 84 -2.10 8.15 1.75
CA ALA A 84 -2.65 8.90 2.86
C ALA A 84 -1.62 8.93 3.99
N LEU A 85 -1.02 10.10 4.23
CA LEU A 85 0.02 10.29 5.25
C LEU A 85 -0.45 11.24 6.34
N ASP A 86 -0.02 10.96 7.56
CA ASP A 86 -0.08 11.95 8.65
C ASP A 86 0.92 13.08 8.39
N VAL A 87 0.70 14.25 8.99
CA VAL A 87 1.68 15.34 8.96
C VAL A 87 3.03 14.92 9.57
N SER A 88 3.07 13.93 10.47
CA SER A 88 4.33 13.39 11.01
C SER A 88 5.17 12.63 9.99
N ASP A 89 4.52 12.07 8.97
CA ASP A 89 5.13 11.14 8.00
C ASP A 89 5.35 11.80 6.64
N ILE A 90 5.09 13.11 6.54
CA ILE A 90 5.20 13.85 5.29
C ILE A 90 6.60 14.42 5.10
N GLU A 91 7.10 14.32 3.87
CA GLU A 91 8.37 14.89 3.46
C GLU A 91 8.16 16.08 2.53
N ALA A 92 9.07 17.05 2.59
CA ALA A 92 9.07 18.15 1.62
C ALA A 92 9.35 17.63 0.22
N GLY A 93 8.66 18.17 -0.78
CA GLY A 93 8.74 17.77 -2.18
C GLY A 93 7.58 16.90 -2.66
N LEU A 94 6.73 16.39 -1.77
CA LEU A 94 5.54 15.62 -2.13
C LEU A 94 4.42 16.53 -2.66
N GLU A 95 3.70 16.09 -3.70
CA GLU A 95 2.57 16.83 -4.28
C GLU A 95 1.24 16.36 -3.68
N LEU A 96 0.38 17.28 -3.24
CA LEU A 96 -0.98 16.93 -2.81
C LEU A 96 -1.83 16.43 -3.97
N SER A 97 -2.44 15.25 -3.83
CA SER A 97 -3.37 14.70 -4.81
C SER A 97 -4.81 15.23 -4.64
N LYS A 98 -5.13 15.83 -3.49
CA LYS A 98 -6.44 16.40 -3.14
C LYS A 98 -6.26 17.68 -2.33
N ASP A 99 -7.28 18.54 -2.32
CA ASP A 99 -7.34 19.67 -1.39
C ASP A 99 -7.24 19.18 0.06
N LEU A 100 -6.34 19.78 0.83
CA LEU A 100 -6.35 19.65 2.28
C LEU A 100 -7.33 20.67 2.85
N LYS A 101 -8.32 20.18 3.61
CA LYS A 101 -9.35 21.03 4.22
C LYS A 101 -9.26 20.97 5.74
N ASN A 102 -9.66 22.06 6.39
CA ASN A 102 -9.90 22.07 7.83
C ASN A 102 -11.27 21.43 8.17
N GLU A 103 -11.58 21.30 9.45
CA GLU A 103 -12.85 20.70 9.90
C GLU A 103 -14.10 21.48 9.45
N GLN A 104 -13.96 22.78 9.22
CA GLN A 104 -15.04 23.63 8.73
C GLN A 104 -15.20 23.58 7.20
N GLY A 105 -14.42 22.73 6.52
CA GLY A 105 -14.43 22.57 5.06
C GLY A 105 -13.65 23.65 4.30
N GLY A 106 -13.02 24.59 5.01
CA GLY A 106 -12.14 25.60 4.43
C GLY A 106 -10.84 24.96 3.92
N VAL A 107 -10.41 25.34 2.72
CA VAL A 107 -9.18 24.82 2.12
C VAL A 107 -7.96 25.40 2.83
N LEU A 108 -7.08 24.54 3.33
CA LEU A 108 -5.79 24.89 3.91
C LEU A 108 -4.69 24.91 2.83
N LEU A 109 -4.67 23.88 1.97
CA LEU A 109 -3.78 23.76 0.83
C LEU A 109 -4.57 23.15 -0.34
N THR A 110 -4.33 23.63 -1.56
CA THR A 110 -5.01 23.11 -2.74
C THR A 110 -4.31 21.87 -3.29
N GLN A 111 -5.06 21.04 -4.00
CA GLN A 111 -4.52 19.99 -4.87
C GLN A 111 -3.41 20.55 -5.77
N GLY A 112 -2.37 19.76 -6.00
CA GLY A 112 -1.19 20.14 -6.80
C GLY A 112 -0.14 20.95 -6.03
N THR A 113 -0.39 21.29 -4.77
CA THR A 113 0.62 21.95 -3.94
C THR A 113 1.77 21.00 -3.66
N ILE A 114 3.00 21.43 -3.98
CA ILE A 114 4.22 20.78 -3.50
C ILE A 114 4.43 21.17 -2.04
N VAL A 115 4.39 20.19 -1.15
CA VAL A 115 4.59 20.37 0.28
C VAL A 115 6.03 20.84 0.53
N ASN A 116 6.19 21.92 1.26
CA ASN A 116 7.49 22.46 1.65
C ASN A 116 7.60 22.52 3.17
N GLN A 117 8.77 22.88 3.69
CA GLN A 117 9.02 22.90 5.12
C GLN A 117 8.06 23.81 5.89
N SER A 118 7.72 24.98 5.34
CA SER A 118 6.80 25.94 5.97
C SER A 118 5.36 25.39 6.05
N HIS A 119 4.91 24.63 5.05
CA HIS A 119 3.63 23.92 5.11
C HIS A 119 3.63 22.89 6.25
N ILE A 120 4.70 22.10 6.38
CA ILE A 120 4.83 21.07 7.42
C ILE A 120 4.80 21.69 8.82
N GLU A 121 5.55 22.78 9.03
CA GLU A 121 5.56 23.51 10.30
C GLU A 121 4.19 24.05 10.69
N LEU A 122 3.49 24.69 9.74
CA LEU A 122 2.14 25.21 9.95
C LEU A 122 1.15 24.10 10.31
N LEU A 123 1.14 23.01 9.54
CA LEU A 123 0.25 21.89 9.76
C LEU A 123 0.54 21.16 11.07
N THR A 124 1.82 21.02 11.44
CA THR A 124 2.23 20.44 12.72
C THR A 124 1.75 21.29 13.89
N LYS A 125 1.83 22.62 13.77
CA LYS A 125 1.31 23.55 14.77
C LYS A 125 -0.20 23.42 14.92
N LEU A 126 -0.93 23.44 13.80
CA LEU A 126 -2.39 23.27 13.80
C LEU A 126 -2.81 21.92 14.40
N ALA A 127 -2.07 20.85 14.09
CA ALA A 127 -2.34 19.53 14.62
C ALA A 127 -2.22 19.46 16.15
N LYS A 128 -1.22 20.15 16.71
CA LYS A 128 -1.04 20.27 18.17
C LYS A 128 -2.15 21.09 18.82
N GLU A 129 -2.51 22.22 18.22
CA GLU A 129 -3.57 23.11 18.75
C GLU A 129 -4.94 22.44 18.75
N GLN A 130 -5.24 21.64 17.72
CA GLN A 130 -6.52 20.96 17.54
C GLN A 130 -6.53 19.52 18.10
N GLN A 131 -5.41 19.05 18.66
CA GLN A 131 -5.21 17.67 19.13
C GLN A 131 -5.60 16.63 18.09
N ARG A 132 -5.39 16.94 16.81
CA ARG A 132 -5.79 16.12 15.69
C ARG A 132 -4.82 16.28 14.54
N ALA A 133 -4.30 15.17 14.06
CA ALA A 133 -3.41 15.21 12.92
C ALA A 133 -4.21 15.19 11.60
N PRO A 134 -3.93 16.12 10.66
CA PRO A 134 -4.54 16.10 9.35
C PRO A 134 -3.98 14.94 8.53
N VAL A 135 -4.85 14.26 7.78
CA VAL A 135 -4.44 13.26 6.79
C VAL A 135 -4.28 13.96 5.44
N LEU A 136 -3.09 13.88 4.87
CA LEU A 136 -2.77 14.42 3.57
C LEU A 136 -2.76 13.29 2.54
N PHE A 137 -3.41 13.52 1.39
CA PHE A 137 -3.31 12.63 0.26
C PHE A 137 -2.24 13.18 -0.68
N VAL A 138 -1.16 12.42 -0.89
CA VAL A 138 0.01 12.83 -1.67
C VAL A 138 0.30 11.85 -2.78
N ARG A 139 0.86 12.36 -3.88
CA ARG A 139 1.40 11.53 -4.95
C ARG A 139 2.88 11.29 -4.71
N ARG A 140 3.29 10.02 -4.82
CA ARG A 140 4.69 9.62 -4.81
C ARG A 140 4.96 8.73 -6.02
N SER A 141 6.00 9.07 -6.78
CA SER A 141 6.54 8.17 -7.79
C SER A 141 7.16 6.97 -7.09
N VAL A 142 6.67 5.79 -7.43
CA VAL A 142 7.25 4.53 -6.96
C VAL A 142 7.83 3.82 -8.17
N GLU A 143 9.13 3.51 -8.13
CA GLU A 143 9.73 2.62 -9.12
C GLU A 143 9.25 1.20 -8.84
N ILE A 144 8.21 0.78 -9.54
CA ILE A 144 7.77 -0.62 -9.52
C ILE A 144 8.62 -1.37 -10.55
N PHE A 145 9.65 -2.07 -10.09
CA PHE A 145 10.41 -3.00 -10.92
C PHE A 145 9.59 -4.26 -11.17
N VAL A 146 8.82 -4.28 -12.25
CA VAL A 146 8.24 -5.51 -12.80
C VAL A 146 9.24 -6.08 -13.80
N ALA A 147 10.00 -7.10 -13.38
CA ALA A 147 10.80 -7.88 -14.32
C ALA A 147 9.85 -8.63 -15.26
N VAL A 148 9.90 -8.29 -16.55
CA VAL A 148 9.20 -9.01 -17.62
C VAL A 148 10.20 -10.03 -18.17
N ASP A 149 9.97 -11.31 -17.90
CA ASP A 149 10.55 -12.44 -18.64
C ASP A 149 9.45 -13.09 -19.50
#